data_AF-A0A6P6VL04-F1
#
_entry.id   AF-A0A6P6VL04-F1
#
_cell.length_a   1.000
_cell.length_b   1.000
_cell.length_c   1.000
_cell.angle_alpha   90.00
_cell.angle_beta   90.00
_cell.angle_gamma   90.00
#
_symmetry.space_group_name_H-M   'P 1'
#
loop_
_entity.id
_entity.type
_entity.pdbx_description
1 polymer ?
#
loop_
_entity_poly.entity_id
_entity_poly.type
_entity_poly.pdbx_seq_one_letter_code
_entity_poly.pdbx_strand_id
1 'polypeptide(L)'
;MWNVPGCDHDRDHDFKPWVEVIINQLKGGSMQLDMLSIVGMPGIGKTTLAQKVYHDPSVTSHFHVRAWCCISQTYNKRDLLSEILACIDQKAQFSETKEDDDLPDIIRKNLKGKKYLIFLDDVWDIEAWHTLKISFPDDANGSRILLTSRDHEITGNRHVVQLLTDDESWELLQTNVANARVEVYPPELNVLGRKIARNCKGLPLSIVIISGILATLDQAGWVEVLNSLSSNIVCDTDQCKSILELSYIHLPDHLKPCLLYFGAFREDQAIPTQRLKWLWIAEGFVQKNESKSPEEIVEGYITSLIKRSLVTVGKQRSLGGVKTCHIHDLLHVFCKGKAKDINFLQLSKEAFDGPHHLRRLSYGSDLKYIAKSRIFFTRIRSLLLRCNYFSSKDTDYMLSFVFVLKLLRVLDLGNTEIGYTFPSELCLLVHLRYLAVKFQGRKLKIPSSLANLSNLETLLLTVHCFDRAHCLLPDALWNMQKLRHLHVYGAFIDIRLANDSLDSSSTLYDLATFSTPKFYLGQSMVQMMRKFPNVRELKCRLLESEESTGESNAIAEMGFLTQLESLKLTLADGVEE
;
A
#
# COMPACT_ATOMS: atom_id res chain seq x y z
N MET A 1 10.41 12.19 -1.93
CA MET A 1 10.52 11.91 -3.38
C MET A 1 9.33 11.06 -3.81
N TRP A 2 8.35 11.69 -4.44
CA TRP A 2 7.23 11.04 -5.13
C TRP A 2 7.33 11.46 -6.59
N ASN A 3 8.29 10.88 -7.31
CA ASN A 3 8.16 10.80 -8.76
C ASN A 3 7.25 9.59 -9.00
N VAL A 4 6.23 9.77 -9.83
CA VAL A 4 5.42 8.70 -10.39
C VAL A 4 5.99 8.42 -11.78
N PRO A 5 6.97 7.51 -11.95
CA PRO A 5 7.42 7.13 -13.28
C PRO A 5 6.38 6.14 -13.83
N GLY A 6 5.84 6.42 -15.01
CA GLY A 6 4.89 5.54 -15.69
C GLY A 6 3.58 6.20 -16.13
N CYS A 7 3.47 7.52 -16.02
CA CYS A 7 2.37 8.30 -16.59
C CYS A 7 2.84 9.55 -17.36
N ASP A 8 4.14 9.57 -17.71
CA ASP A 8 4.77 10.47 -18.68
C ASP A 8 5.02 9.58 -19.92
N HIS A 9 4.45 9.78 -21.10
CA HIS A 9 3.93 10.94 -21.80
C HIS A 9 2.60 10.56 -22.49
N ASP A 10 1.84 11.54 -23.01
CA ASP A 10 0.61 11.35 -23.82
C ASP A 10 -0.74 11.28 -23.10
N ARG A 11 -0.92 12.00 -21.99
CA ARG A 11 -2.27 12.43 -21.53
C ARG A 11 -2.44 13.95 -21.64
N ASP A 12 -1.78 14.55 -22.63
CA ASP A 12 -1.51 15.98 -22.67
C ASP A 12 -2.66 16.83 -23.19
N HIS A 13 -3.68 16.27 -23.85
CA HIS A 13 -4.64 17.10 -24.57
C HIS A 13 -5.83 17.62 -23.74
N ASP A 14 -6.29 16.90 -22.71
CA ASP A 14 -7.61 17.19 -22.10
C ASP A 14 -7.62 18.27 -21.01
N PHE A 15 -6.47 18.64 -20.44
CA PHE A 15 -6.43 19.56 -19.28
C PHE A 15 -5.58 20.82 -19.48
N LYS A 16 -4.92 20.99 -20.63
CA LYS A 16 -3.94 22.08 -20.86
C LYS A 16 -4.45 23.49 -20.50
N PRO A 17 -5.64 23.92 -20.97
CA PRO A 17 -6.14 25.25 -20.65
C PRO A 17 -6.37 25.46 -19.15
N TRP A 18 -6.88 24.44 -18.46
CA TRP A 18 -7.19 24.51 -17.03
C TRP A 18 -5.93 24.48 -16.16
N VAL A 19 -4.94 23.68 -16.54
CA VAL A 19 -3.64 23.61 -15.86
C VAL A 19 -2.97 24.99 -15.89
N GLU A 20 -2.92 25.66 -17.04
CA GLU A 20 -2.30 26.99 -17.16
C GLU A 20 -3.01 28.04 -16.32
N VAL A 21 -4.35 28.04 -16.30
CA VAL A 21 -5.14 28.96 -15.47
C VAL A 21 -4.80 28.80 -13.98
N ILE A 22 -4.77 27.56 -13.49
CA ILE A 22 -4.47 27.29 -12.08
C ILE A 22 -3.02 27.67 -11.76
N ILE A 23 -2.06 27.35 -12.63
CA ILE A 23 -0.65 27.70 -12.44
C ILE A 23 -0.48 29.23 -12.35
N ASN A 24 -1.15 29.98 -13.22
CA ASN A 24 -1.10 31.44 -13.21
C ASN A 24 -1.70 32.02 -11.92
N GLN A 25 -2.78 31.44 -11.41
CA GLN A 25 -3.38 31.83 -10.13
C GLN A 25 -2.47 31.49 -8.93
N LEU A 26 -1.77 30.34 -8.97
CA LEU A 26 -0.82 29.97 -7.91
C LEU A 26 0.40 30.89 -7.86
N LYS A 27 0.92 31.29 -9.02
CA LYS A 27 2.13 32.12 -9.12
C LYS A 27 1.85 33.63 -9.01
N GLY A 28 0.64 34.05 -9.36
CA GLY A 28 0.17 35.43 -9.29
C GLY A 28 -0.66 35.72 -8.04
N GLY A 29 -1.23 36.93 -7.96
CA GLY A 29 -2.16 37.32 -6.89
C GLY A 29 -1.52 37.93 -5.64
N SER A 30 -2.25 37.84 -4.52
CA SER A 30 -1.85 38.44 -3.24
C SER A 30 -0.54 37.84 -2.71
N MET A 31 0.28 38.66 -2.04
CA MET A 31 1.45 38.17 -1.33
C MET A 31 1.07 37.44 -0.02
N GLN A 32 -0.13 37.66 0.51
CA GLN A 32 -0.64 36.90 1.66
C GLN A 32 -0.85 35.43 1.31
N LEU A 33 -0.91 34.59 2.33
CA LEU A 33 -1.30 33.19 2.21
C LEU A 33 -2.72 33.11 1.64
N ASP A 34 -2.86 32.44 0.50
CA ASP A 34 -4.15 32.27 -0.18
C ASP A 34 -4.41 30.79 -0.52
N MET A 35 -5.68 30.47 -0.71
CA MET A 35 -6.18 29.13 -0.99
C MET A 35 -6.86 29.08 -2.35
N LEU A 36 -6.52 28.05 -3.12
CA LEU A 36 -7.20 27.66 -4.34
C LEU A 36 -7.82 26.27 -4.20
N SER A 37 -9.08 26.16 -4.60
CA SER A 37 -9.87 24.93 -4.44
C SER A 37 -10.33 24.40 -5.78
N ILE A 38 -9.98 23.15 -6.11
CA ILE A 38 -10.48 22.41 -7.27
C ILE A 38 -11.67 21.58 -6.80
N VAL A 39 -12.87 21.89 -7.29
CA VAL A 39 -14.12 21.28 -6.83
C VAL A 39 -14.84 20.53 -7.94
N GLY A 40 -15.60 19.50 -7.56
CA GLY A 40 -16.36 18.68 -8.51
C GLY A 40 -16.68 17.30 -7.95
N MET A 41 -17.55 16.58 -8.64
CA MET A 41 -18.05 15.27 -8.17
C MET A 41 -16.94 14.18 -8.12
N PRO A 42 -17.16 13.07 -7.40
CA PRO A 42 -16.21 11.94 -7.36
C PRO A 42 -15.90 11.39 -8.76
N GLY A 43 -14.64 11.00 -9.01
CA GLY A 43 -14.20 10.43 -10.30
C GLY A 43 -14.06 11.42 -11.47
N ILE A 44 -14.35 12.71 -11.27
CA ILE A 44 -14.28 13.76 -12.32
C ILE A 44 -12.85 14.15 -12.74
N GLY A 45 -11.82 13.71 -11.99
CA GLY A 45 -10.42 14.02 -12.30
C GLY A 45 -9.80 15.20 -11.57
N LYS A 46 -10.37 15.65 -10.43
CA LYS A 46 -9.80 16.72 -9.59
C LYS A 46 -8.34 16.47 -9.21
N THR A 47 -8.08 15.30 -8.63
CA THR A 47 -6.73 14.88 -8.22
C THR A 47 -5.80 14.79 -9.42
N THR A 48 -6.27 14.29 -10.56
CA THR A 48 -5.49 14.24 -11.81
C THR A 48 -5.08 15.65 -12.28
N LEU A 49 -6.02 16.61 -12.28
CA LEU A 49 -5.74 18.01 -12.63
C LEU A 49 -4.74 18.64 -11.64
N ALA A 50 -4.94 18.42 -10.34
CA ALA A 50 -4.03 18.91 -9.32
C ALA A 50 -2.62 18.31 -9.42
N GLN A 51 -2.51 17.01 -9.73
CA GLN A 51 -1.23 16.34 -9.94
C GLN A 51 -0.46 16.98 -11.09
N LYS A 52 -1.13 17.29 -12.21
CA LYS A 52 -0.50 17.99 -13.36
C LYS A 52 0.05 19.36 -12.95
N VAL A 53 -0.75 20.15 -12.23
CA VAL A 53 -0.33 21.47 -11.72
C VAL A 53 0.85 21.35 -10.75
N TYR A 54 0.77 20.44 -9.79
CA TYR A 54 1.78 20.31 -8.73
C TYR A 54 3.15 19.88 -9.25
N HIS A 55 3.19 19.04 -10.29
CA HIS A 55 4.42 18.54 -10.90
C HIS A 55 4.92 19.41 -12.06
N ASP A 56 4.17 20.46 -12.45
CA ASP A 56 4.59 21.35 -13.52
C ASP A 56 5.95 22.02 -13.19
N PRO A 57 6.92 22.01 -14.12
CA PRO A 57 8.24 22.60 -13.89
C PRO A 57 8.19 24.06 -13.41
N SER A 58 7.22 24.84 -13.88
CA SER A 58 7.05 26.24 -13.51
C SER A 58 6.49 26.43 -12.10
N VAL A 59 5.78 25.43 -11.56
CA VAL A 59 5.34 25.37 -10.16
C VAL A 59 6.48 24.85 -9.28
N THR A 60 7.16 23.78 -9.71
CA THR A 60 8.24 23.17 -8.92
C THR A 60 9.41 24.11 -8.67
N SER A 61 9.71 25.01 -9.62
CA SER A 61 10.75 26.04 -9.51
C SER A 61 10.30 27.29 -8.73
N HIS A 62 9.00 27.51 -8.58
CA HIS A 62 8.46 28.71 -7.92
C HIS A 62 8.38 28.59 -6.39
N PHE A 63 8.12 27.39 -5.87
CA PHE A 63 7.93 27.14 -4.44
C PHE A 63 9.14 26.41 -3.84
N HIS A 64 9.73 26.96 -2.78
CA HIS A 64 10.90 26.37 -2.11
C HIS A 64 10.55 25.09 -1.36
N VAL A 65 9.33 25.03 -0.81
CA VAL A 65 8.82 23.86 -0.08
C VAL A 65 7.50 23.44 -0.70
N ARG A 66 7.34 22.15 -0.94
CA ARG A 66 6.09 21.57 -1.41
C ARG A 66 5.76 20.32 -0.61
N ALA A 67 4.50 20.21 -0.20
CA ALA A 67 3.99 19.01 0.47
C ALA A 67 2.68 18.59 -0.17
N TRP A 68 2.41 17.29 -0.17
CA TRP A 68 1.19 16.68 -0.65
C TRP A 68 0.66 15.76 0.44
N CYS A 69 -0.57 15.96 0.88
CA CYS A 69 -1.23 15.16 1.89
C CYS A 69 -2.64 14.82 1.42
N CYS A 70 -3.05 13.57 1.58
CA CYS A 70 -4.39 13.10 1.22
C CYS A 70 -5.24 12.96 2.49
N ILE A 71 -6.45 13.56 2.47
CA ILE A 71 -7.36 13.57 3.61
C ILE A 71 -8.48 12.57 3.36
N SER A 72 -8.36 11.38 3.92
CA SER A 72 -9.46 10.39 3.87
C SER A 72 -10.68 10.85 4.67
N GLN A 73 -11.88 10.37 4.33
CA GLN A 73 -13.13 10.67 5.05
C GLN A 73 -13.04 10.46 6.57
N THR A 74 -12.30 9.46 7.02
CA THR A 74 -11.96 9.28 8.44
C THR A 74 -10.49 9.50 8.65
N TYR A 75 -10.12 10.69 9.11
CA TYR A 75 -8.73 11.08 9.33
C TYR A 75 -8.35 11.14 10.81
N ASN A 76 -7.06 11.04 11.08
CA ASN A 76 -6.48 11.34 12.39
C ASN A 76 -5.56 12.56 12.24
N LYS A 77 -5.78 13.59 13.07
CA LYS A 77 -5.01 14.85 13.03
C LYS A 77 -3.50 14.62 13.09
N ARG A 78 -3.03 13.76 13.99
CA ARG A 78 -1.60 13.45 14.16
C ARG A 78 -1.02 12.80 12.92
N ASP A 79 -1.74 11.84 12.33
CA ASP A 79 -1.31 11.14 11.11
C ASP A 79 -1.14 12.15 9.94
N LEU A 80 -2.11 13.05 9.75
CA LEU A 80 -2.05 14.08 8.69
C LEU A 80 -0.89 15.05 8.89
N LEU A 81 -0.72 15.59 10.11
CA LEU A 81 0.39 16.51 10.42
C LEU A 81 1.74 15.80 10.27
N SER A 82 1.83 14.53 10.66
CA SER A 82 3.04 13.72 10.51
C SER A 82 3.38 13.48 9.04
N GLU A 83 2.38 13.26 8.18
CA GLU A 83 2.56 13.11 6.73
C GLU A 83 3.06 14.40 6.09
N ILE A 84 2.46 15.55 6.44
CA ILE A 84 2.92 16.86 5.97
C ILE A 84 4.35 17.13 6.42
N LEU A 85 4.66 16.90 7.71
CA LEU A 85 6.00 17.09 8.25
C LEU A 85 7.02 16.18 7.55
N ALA A 86 6.65 14.92 7.27
CA ALA A 86 7.47 13.97 6.54
C ALA A 86 7.80 14.42 5.10
N CYS A 87 6.94 15.23 4.47
CA CYS A 87 7.22 15.87 3.18
C CYS A 87 8.18 17.06 3.30
N ILE A 88 8.06 17.86 4.36
CA ILE A 88 8.81 19.10 4.57
C ILE A 88 10.22 18.83 5.12
N ASP A 89 10.34 17.87 6.04
CA ASP A 89 11.59 17.48 6.69
C ASP A 89 11.68 15.95 6.77
N GLN A 90 12.44 15.37 5.84
CA GLN A 90 12.64 13.91 5.79
C GLN A 90 13.39 13.38 7.02
N LYS A 91 14.15 14.21 7.75
CA LYS A 91 14.85 13.81 8.97
C LYS A 91 13.92 13.77 10.19
N ALA A 92 12.81 14.52 10.15
CA ALA A 92 11.81 14.54 11.22
C ALA A 92 11.01 13.24 11.34
N GLN A 93 11.03 12.34 10.34
CA GLN A 93 10.42 11.00 10.41
C GLN A 93 11.08 10.10 11.49
N PHE A 94 12.28 10.47 11.97
CA PHE A 94 13.10 9.63 12.84
C PHE A 94 13.31 10.21 14.26
N SER A 95 12.70 11.34 14.60
CA SER A 95 12.81 11.92 15.95
C SER A 95 11.82 11.25 16.92
N GLU A 96 12.29 10.84 18.12
CA GLU A 96 11.45 10.32 19.20
C GLU A 96 10.28 11.26 19.55
N THR A 97 9.16 10.64 19.92
CA THR A 97 7.95 11.19 20.56
C THR A 97 7.89 12.71 20.65
N LYS A 98 7.32 13.32 19.61
CA LYS A 98 6.73 14.65 19.70
C LYS A 98 5.29 14.47 20.19
N GLU A 99 4.89 15.23 21.21
CA GLU A 99 3.50 15.28 21.63
C GLU A 99 2.63 15.86 20.49
N ASP A 100 1.35 15.50 20.45
CA ASP A 100 0.44 15.94 19.39
C ASP A 100 0.37 17.48 19.28
N ASP A 101 0.61 18.16 20.40
CA ASP A 101 0.57 19.61 20.53
C ASP A 101 1.80 20.30 19.89
N ASP A 102 2.93 19.60 19.72
CA ASP A 102 4.15 20.19 19.15
C ASP A 102 4.19 20.15 17.61
N LEU A 103 3.44 19.24 16.98
CA LEU A 103 3.51 19.02 15.53
C LEU A 103 3.17 20.27 14.70
N PRO A 104 2.10 21.03 14.98
CA PRO A 104 1.79 22.26 14.25
C PRO A 104 2.92 23.29 14.31
N ASP A 105 3.53 23.47 15.48
CA ASP A 105 4.60 24.45 15.69
C ASP A 105 5.90 24.04 14.97
N ILE A 106 6.19 22.75 14.91
CA ILE A 106 7.33 22.23 14.16
C ILE A 106 7.15 22.43 12.66
N ILE A 107 5.96 22.14 12.12
CA ILE A 107 5.63 22.41 10.71
C ILE A 107 5.78 23.91 10.44
N ARG A 108 5.17 24.74 11.30
CA ARG A 108 5.24 26.21 11.18
C ARG A 108 6.67 26.72 11.17
N LYS A 109 7.52 26.24 12.08
CA LYS A 109 8.94 26.61 12.16
C LYS A 109 9.71 26.21 10.89
N ASN A 110 9.38 25.07 10.30
CA ASN A 110 10.03 24.60 9.07
C ASN A 110 9.59 25.37 7.82
N LEU A 111 8.37 25.89 7.81
CA LEU A 111 7.81 26.69 6.72
C LEU A 111 8.16 28.18 6.81
N LYS A 112 8.39 28.70 8.02
CA LYS A 112 8.65 30.11 8.27
C LYS A 112 9.79 30.66 7.40
N GLY A 113 9.55 31.79 6.77
CA GLY A 113 10.47 32.49 5.86
C GLY A 113 10.60 31.86 4.47
N LYS A 114 9.94 30.73 4.20
CA LYS A 114 10.01 30.04 2.91
C LYS A 114 8.69 30.19 2.17
N LYS A 115 8.76 30.46 0.86
CA LYS A 115 7.58 30.35 -0.02
C LYS A 115 7.22 28.88 -0.21
N TYR A 116 6.01 28.48 0.18
CA TYR A 116 5.57 27.09 0.14
C TYR A 116 4.26 26.87 -0.63
N LEU A 117 4.06 25.64 -1.13
CA LEU A 117 2.80 25.13 -1.65
C LEU A 117 2.42 23.85 -0.90
N ILE A 118 1.32 23.88 -0.16
CA ILE A 118 0.76 22.68 0.48
C ILE A 118 -0.45 22.23 -0.32
N PHE A 119 -0.41 20.99 -0.80
CA PHE A 119 -1.52 20.35 -1.47
C PHE A 119 -2.29 19.43 -0.51
N LEU A 120 -3.59 19.66 -0.39
CA LEU A 120 -4.52 18.89 0.44
C LEU A 120 -5.55 18.19 -0.46
N ASP A 121 -5.39 16.89 -0.65
CA ASP A 121 -6.25 16.09 -1.53
C ASP A 121 -7.50 15.58 -0.80
N ASP A 122 -8.63 15.60 -1.50
CA ASP A 122 -9.95 15.10 -1.11
C ASP A 122 -10.45 15.62 0.25
N VAL A 123 -10.41 16.93 0.47
CA VAL A 123 -10.90 17.55 1.72
C VAL A 123 -12.43 17.40 1.82
N TRP A 124 -12.89 16.64 2.82
CA TRP A 124 -14.31 16.31 3.03
C TRP A 124 -15.10 17.36 3.82
N ASP A 125 -14.46 18.06 4.75
CA ASP A 125 -15.10 19.04 5.62
C ASP A 125 -14.17 20.24 5.91
N ILE A 126 -14.77 21.37 6.30
CA ILE A 126 -14.02 22.59 6.63
C ILE A 126 -13.25 22.48 7.95
N GLU A 127 -13.62 21.54 8.82
CA GLU A 127 -12.99 21.32 10.12
C GLU A 127 -11.57 20.74 9.95
N ALA A 128 -11.38 19.85 8.99
CA ALA A 128 -10.08 19.32 8.59
C ALA A 128 -9.14 20.46 8.18
N TRP A 129 -9.63 21.39 7.36
CA TRP A 129 -8.88 22.58 6.98
C TRP A 129 -8.57 23.48 8.19
N HIS A 130 -9.56 23.77 9.03
CA HIS A 130 -9.36 24.61 10.22
C HIS A 130 -8.37 24.01 11.22
N THR A 131 -8.30 22.69 11.28
CA THR A 131 -7.33 21.98 12.10
C THR A 131 -5.91 22.14 11.56
N LEU A 132 -5.73 22.07 10.24
CA LEU A 132 -4.42 22.14 9.60
C LEU A 132 -3.88 23.57 9.47
N LYS A 133 -4.76 24.57 9.22
CA LYS A 133 -4.36 25.96 8.90
C LYS A 133 -3.45 26.61 9.94
N ILE A 134 -3.57 26.20 11.21
CA ILE A 134 -2.76 26.71 12.33
C ILE A 134 -1.26 26.43 12.12
N SER A 135 -0.93 25.39 11.35
CA SER A 135 0.43 24.97 11.04
C SER A 135 1.09 25.79 9.92
N PHE A 136 0.33 26.63 9.21
CA PHE A 136 0.78 27.29 7.97
C PHE A 136 0.97 28.80 8.20
N PRO A 137 2.23 29.30 8.28
CA PRO A 137 2.49 30.71 8.55
C PRO A 137 2.26 31.61 7.32
N ASP A 138 1.50 32.70 7.50
CA ASP A 138 1.41 33.76 6.50
C ASP A 138 2.54 34.79 6.69
N ASP A 139 3.64 34.60 5.97
CA ASP A 139 4.78 35.52 5.96
C ASP A 139 4.69 36.54 4.81
N ALA A 140 3.50 36.72 4.20
CA ALA A 140 3.27 37.61 3.08
C ALA A 140 4.28 37.44 1.93
N ASN A 141 4.64 36.18 1.62
CA ASN A 141 5.66 35.84 0.63
C ASN A 141 5.12 35.10 -0.60
N GLY A 142 3.79 35.07 -0.78
CA GLY A 142 3.11 34.40 -1.88
C GLY A 142 2.96 32.90 -1.70
N SER A 143 2.97 32.39 -0.46
CA SER A 143 2.67 30.98 -0.18
C SER A 143 1.23 30.62 -0.52
N ARG A 144 0.99 29.36 -0.88
CA ARG A 144 -0.30 28.88 -1.39
C ARG A 144 -0.72 27.57 -0.75
N ILE A 145 -2.03 27.42 -0.61
CA ILE A 145 -2.70 26.14 -0.35
C ILE A 145 -3.49 25.78 -1.61
N LEU A 146 -3.27 24.59 -2.13
CA LEU A 146 -4.10 24.02 -3.19
C LEU A 146 -4.87 22.85 -2.59
N LEU A 147 -6.18 22.79 -2.77
CA LEU A 147 -6.97 21.66 -2.29
C LEU A 147 -7.92 21.12 -3.35
N THR A 148 -8.27 19.85 -3.23
CA THR A 148 -9.38 19.25 -3.99
C THR A 148 -10.52 18.93 -3.03
N SER A 149 -11.76 19.11 -3.48
CA SER A 149 -12.93 18.74 -2.66
C SER A 149 -14.13 18.36 -3.51
N ARG A 150 -15.03 17.58 -2.91
CA ARG A 150 -16.36 17.28 -3.44
C ARG A 150 -17.39 18.31 -3.00
N ASP A 151 -17.10 19.01 -1.91
CA ASP A 151 -18.01 19.97 -1.31
C ASP A 151 -17.91 21.31 -2.01
N HIS A 152 -19.07 21.84 -2.37
CA HIS A 152 -19.18 23.15 -2.96
C HIS A 152 -19.22 24.28 -1.92
N GLU A 153 -19.15 24.00 -0.63
CA GLU A 153 -19.21 25.02 0.42
C GLU A 153 -17.83 25.48 0.92
N ILE A 154 -16.74 24.86 0.45
CA ILE A 154 -15.38 25.32 0.80
C ILE A 154 -15.11 26.71 0.22
N THR A 155 -14.73 27.64 1.11
CA THR A 155 -14.43 29.04 0.82
C THR A 155 -13.13 29.23 0.02
N GLY A 156 -13.06 30.22 -0.88
CA GLY A 156 -11.84 30.60 -1.60
C GLY A 156 -12.03 30.78 -3.11
N ASN A 157 -10.94 30.96 -3.84
CA ASN A 157 -10.94 30.96 -5.31
C ASN A 157 -11.13 29.53 -5.83
N ARG A 158 -12.16 29.32 -6.66
CA ARG A 158 -12.64 27.98 -7.00
C ARG A 158 -12.53 27.67 -8.47
N HIS A 159 -12.05 26.47 -8.74
CA HIS A 159 -11.99 25.88 -10.05
C HIS A 159 -12.95 24.68 -10.11
N VAL A 160 -14.09 24.83 -10.80
CA VAL A 160 -15.07 23.75 -10.94
C VAL A 160 -14.70 22.88 -12.14
N VAL A 161 -14.38 21.62 -11.89
CA VAL A 161 -14.07 20.66 -12.96
C VAL A 161 -15.36 20.24 -13.65
N GLN A 162 -15.37 20.31 -14.98
CA GLN A 162 -16.52 19.94 -15.80
C GLN A 162 -16.44 18.49 -16.28
N LEU A 163 -17.60 17.95 -16.68
CA LEU A 163 -17.69 16.66 -17.38
C LEU A 163 -17.05 16.78 -18.77
N LEU A 164 -16.52 15.66 -19.26
CA LEU A 164 -16.03 15.56 -20.62
C LEU A 164 -17.20 15.63 -21.61
N THR A 165 -16.97 16.28 -22.73
CA THR A 165 -17.85 16.24 -23.90
C THR A 165 -17.91 14.83 -24.48
N ASP A 166 -18.89 14.57 -25.35
CA ASP A 166 -19.02 13.30 -26.06
C ASP A 166 -17.75 12.92 -26.84
N ASP A 167 -17.10 13.91 -27.46
CA ASP A 167 -15.91 13.70 -28.27
C ASP A 167 -14.67 13.44 -27.40
N GLU A 168 -14.46 14.23 -26.34
CA GLU A 168 -13.40 13.97 -25.35
C GLU A 168 -13.60 12.62 -24.66
N SER A 169 -14.85 12.24 -24.37
CA SER A 169 -15.18 10.95 -23.77
C SER A 169 -14.81 9.79 -24.68
N TRP A 170 -15.07 9.93 -25.98
CA TRP A 170 -14.69 8.94 -26.97
C TRP A 170 -13.17 8.88 -27.15
N GLU A 171 -12.49 10.02 -27.23
CA GLU A 171 -11.03 10.09 -27.33
C GLU A 171 -10.36 9.41 -26.14
N LEU A 172 -10.82 9.69 -24.92
CA LEU A 172 -10.33 9.05 -23.71
C LEU A 172 -10.58 7.53 -23.74
N LEU A 173 -11.78 7.09 -24.13
CA LEU A 173 -12.11 5.66 -24.23
C LEU A 173 -11.19 4.96 -25.24
N GLN A 174 -11.08 5.53 -26.44
CA GLN A 174 -10.28 4.99 -27.54
C GLN A 174 -8.81 4.86 -27.13
N THR A 175 -8.25 5.91 -26.54
CA THR A 175 -6.86 5.95 -26.09
C THR A 175 -6.59 4.87 -25.03
N ASN A 176 -7.47 4.72 -24.04
CA ASN A 176 -7.27 3.71 -23.00
C ASN A 176 -7.41 2.28 -23.53
N VAL A 177 -8.38 2.01 -24.42
CA VAL A 177 -8.52 0.69 -25.06
C VAL A 177 -7.27 0.35 -25.89
N ALA A 178 -6.78 1.31 -26.67
CA ALA A 178 -5.58 1.13 -27.49
C ALA A 178 -4.34 0.84 -26.62
N ASN A 179 -4.17 1.56 -25.51
CA ASN A 179 -3.04 1.35 -24.60
C ASN A 179 -3.09 -0.01 -23.87
N ALA A 180 -4.29 -0.53 -23.62
CA ALA A 180 -4.47 -1.81 -22.93
C ALA A 180 -4.33 -3.03 -23.86
N ARG A 181 -4.41 -2.83 -25.19
CA ARG A 181 -4.34 -3.88 -26.21
C ARG A 181 -3.07 -3.80 -27.05
N VAL A 182 -2.69 -4.93 -27.64
CA VAL A 182 -1.58 -5.00 -28.61
C VAL A 182 -2.10 -4.92 -30.05
N GLU A 183 -3.33 -5.36 -30.30
CA GLU A 183 -3.93 -5.44 -31.64
C GLU A 183 -4.76 -4.19 -32.00
N VAL A 184 -4.71 -3.81 -33.27
CA VAL A 184 -5.47 -2.69 -33.84
C VAL A 184 -6.94 -3.06 -34.00
N TYR A 185 -7.81 -2.10 -33.72
CA TYR A 185 -9.25 -2.28 -33.64
C TYR A 185 -9.97 -2.21 -35.02
N PRO A 186 -10.97 -3.06 -35.29
CA PRO A 186 -11.78 -2.97 -36.51
C PRO A 186 -12.56 -1.65 -36.59
N PRO A 187 -12.71 -1.01 -37.76
CA PRO A 187 -13.40 0.28 -37.90
C PRO A 187 -14.89 0.27 -37.51
N GLU A 188 -15.61 -0.83 -37.77
CA GLU A 188 -17.03 -1.07 -37.42
C GLU A 188 -17.27 -0.86 -35.91
N LEU A 189 -16.19 -1.22 -35.25
CA LEU A 189 -15.81 -1.03 -33.90
C LEU A 189 -16.24 0.33 -33.26
N ASN A 190 -15.88 1.40 -33.99
CA ASN A 190 -15.83 2.79 -33.52
C ASN A 190 -17.22 3.36 -33.27
N VAL A 191 -18.20 2.94 -34.06
CA VAL A 191 -19.60 3.35 -33.91
C VAL A 191 -20.13 2.85 -32.56
N LEU A 192 -19.79 1.61 -32.19
CA LEU A 192 -20.18 1.03 -30.93
C LEU A 192 -19.49 1.72 -29.76
N GLY A 193 -18.18 1.95 -29.89
CA GLY A 193 -17.39 2.65 -28.88
C GLY A 193 -17.88 4.06 -28.57
N ARG A 194 -18.26 4.85 -29.58
CA ARG A 194 -18.85 6.19 -29.37
C ARG A 194 -20.18 6.12 -28.60
N LYS A 195 -21.04 5.14 -28.88
CA LYS A 195 -22.28 4.94 -28.13
C LYS A 195 -22.00 4.59 -26.66
N ILE A 196 -21.02 3.73 -26.41
CA ILE A 196 -20.63 3.35 -25.05
C ILE A 196 -20.03 4.54 -24.29
N ALA A 197 -19.16 5.33 -24.93
CA ALA A 197 -18.58 6.54 -24.34
C ALA A 197 -19.65 7.55 -23.95
N ARG A 198 -20.64 7.80 -24.82
CA ARG A 198 -21.81 8.63 -24.52
C ARG A 198 -22.60 8.10 -23.32
N ASN A 199 -22.77 6.79 -23.23
CA ASN A 199 -23.41 6.13 -22.09
C ASN A 199 -22.56 6.16 -20.81
N CYS A 200 -21.36 6.76 -20.81
CA CYS A 200 -20.61 7.09 -19.59
C CYS A 200 -20.86 8.54 -19.11
N LYS A 201 -21.64 9.33 -19.86
CA LYS A 201 -22.04 10.72 -19.55
C LYS A 201 -20.89 11.65 -19.17
N GLY A 202 -19.74 11.51 -19.80
CA GLY A 202 -18.61 12.43 -19.60
C GLY A 202 -17.83 12.25 -18.30
N LEU A 203 -18.10 11.21 -17.48
CA LEU A 203 -17.36 10.96 -16.24
C LEU A 203 -16.06 10.18 -16.54
N PRO A 204 -14.85 10.77 -16.34
CA PRO A 204 -13.58 10.12 -16.68
C PRO A 204 -13.38 8.76 -16.04
N LEU A 205 -13.70 8.60 -14.75
CA LEU A 205 -13.56 7.30 -14.06
C LEU A 205 -14.40 6.21 -14.73
N SER A 206 -15.66 6.51 -15.07
CA SER A 206 -16.56 5.57 -15.75
C SER A 206 -15.98 5.14 -17.10
N ILE A 207 -15.50 6.11 -17.88
CA ILE A 207 -14.91 5.87 -19.20
C ILE A 207 -13.67 4.98 -19.09
N VAL A 208 -12.78 5.28 -18.14
CA VAL A 208 -11.54 4.53 -17.90
C VAL A 208 -11.83 3.10 -17.44
N ILE A 209 -12.82 2.87 -16.57
CA ILE A 209 -13.19 1.52 -16.14
C ILE A 209 -13.81 0.73 -17.29
N ILE A 210 -14.74 1.32 -18.03
CA ILE A 210 -15.34 0.68 -19.21
C ILE A 210 -14.26 0.33 -20.24
N SER A 211 -13.32 1.24 -20.53
CA SER A 211 -12.23 0.95 -21.46
C SER A 211 -11.41 -0.28 -21.05
N GLY A 212 -11.18 -0.48 -19.75
CA GLY A 212 -10.49 -1.64 -19.20
C GLY A 212 -11.26 -2.95 -19.35
N ILE A 213 -12.59 -2.91 -19.27
CA ILE A 213 -13.46 -4.06 -19.58
C ILE A 213 -13.35 -4.39 -21.08
N LEU A 214 -13.61 -3.37 -21.92
CA LEU A 214 -13.65 -3.49 -23.38
C LEU A 214 -12.33 -3.97 -23.97
N ALA A 215 -11.20 -3.60 -23.36
CA ALA A 215 -9.87 -4.09 -23.72
C ALA A 215 -9.71 -5.62 -23.57
N THR A 216 -10.66 -6.31 -22.94
CA THR A 216 -10.63 -7.77 -22.77
C THR A 216 -11.74 -8.51 -23.51
N LEU A 217 -12.61 -7.80 -24.24
CA LEU A 217 -13.79 -8.35 -24.90
C LEU A 217 -13.72 -8.27 -26.43
N ASP A 218 -14.37 -9.21 -27.10
CA ASP A 218 -14.61 -9.15 -28.54
C ASP A 218 -15.81 -8.25 -28.88
N GLN A 219 -16.18 -8.17 -30.16
CA GLN A 219 -17.31 -7.35 -30.62
C GLN A 219 -18.64 -7.72 -29.93
N ALA A 220 -18.89 -9.01 -29.66
CA ALA A 220 -20.11 -9.45 -28.99
C ALA A 220 -20.16 -8.95 -27.54
N GLY A 221 -19.03 -9.02 -26.83
CA GLY A 221 -18.92 -8.47 -25.48
C GLY A 221 -19.11 -6.96 -25.41
N TRP A 222 -18.69 -6.20 -26.44
CA TRP A 222 -18.97 -4.76 -26.50
C TRP A 222 -20.47 -4.46 -26.63
N VAL A 223 -21.21 -5.29 -27.38
CA VAL A 223 -22.67 -5.16 -27.52
C VAL A 223 -23.36 -5.46 -26.18
N GLU A 224 -22.90 -6.48 -25.45
CA GLU A 224 -23.39 -6.81 -24.12
C GLU A 224 -23.18 -5.64 -23.13
N VAL A 225 -22.00 -5.03 -23.14
CA VAL A 225 -21.69 -3.85 -22.33
C VAL A 225 -22.61 -2.68 -22.69
N LEU A 226 -22.80 -2.38 -23.98
CA LEU A 226 -23.72 -1.31 -24.40
C LEU A 226 -25.15 -1.55 -23.90
N ASN A 227 -25.66 -2.77 -24.05
CA ASN A 227 -27.01 -3.13 -23.61
C ASN A 227 -27.16 -2.99 -22.10
N SER A 228 -26.15 -3.42 -21.33
CA SER A 228 -26.12 -3.32 -19.87
C SER A 228 -26.06 -1.87 -19.37
N LEU A 229 -25.39 -0.97 -20.08
CA LEU A 229 -25.39 0.45 -19.75
C LEU A 229 -26.73 1.12 -20.09
N SER A 230 -27.39 0.67 -21.16
CA SER A 230 -28.66 1.24 -21.62
C SER A 230 -29.85 0.87 -20.73
N SER A 231 -29.79 -0.24 -19.98
CA SER A 231 -30.86 -0.70 -19.10
C SER A 231 -30.86 -0.08 -17.69
N ASN A 232 -29.75 0.56 -17.27
CA ASN A 232 -29.54 1.03 -15.89
C ASN A 232 -29.80 2.54 -15.67
N ILE A 233 -30.80 3.11 -16.35
CA ILE A 233 -31.08 4.56 -16.35
C ILE A 233 -31.84 4.98 -15.07
N VAL A 234 -31.14 5.09 -13.94
CA VAL A 234 -31.68 5.75 -12.74
C VAL A 234 -30.54 6.53 -12.08
N CYS A 235 -30.47 7.86 -12.24
CA CYS A 235 -29.50 8.78 -11.59
C CYS A 235 -27.98 8.62 -11.90
N ASP A 236 -27.23 9.72 -11.83
CA ASP A 236 -25.79 9.76 -12.16
C ASP A 236 -24.90 9.02 -11.14
N THR A 237 -25.28 9.00 -9.85
CA THR A 237 -24.54 8.26 -8.82
C THR A 237 -24.72 6.75 -8.91
N ASP A 238 -25.87 6.26 -9.38
CA ASP A 238 -26.09 4.82 -9.52
C ASP A 238 -25.52 4.28 -10.84
N GLN A 239 -25.32 5.15 -11.83
CA GLN A 239 -24.62 4.80 -13.06
C GLN A 239 -23.15 4.44 -12.82
N CYS A 240 -22.42 5.17 -11.95
CA CYS A 240 -21.05 4.78 -11.62
C CYS A 240 -21.04 3.41 -10.91
N LYS A 241 -21.94 3.19 -9.94
CA LYS A 241 -22.06 1.88 -9.27
C LYS A 241 -22.37 0.75 -10.23
N SER A 242 -23.26 0.95 -11.21
CA SER A 242 -23.59 -0.08 -12.20
C SER A 242 -22.41 -0.40 -13.12
N ILE A 243 -21.59 0.60 -13.48
CA ILE A 243 -20.34 0.39 -14.21
C ILE A 243 -19.32 -0.41 -13.39
N LEU A 244 -19.18 -0.12 -12.10
CA LEU A 244 -18.32 -0.88 -11.19
C LEU A 244 -18.79 -2.34 -11.07
N GLU A 245 -20.10 -2.55 -10.93
CA GLU A 245 -20.70 -3.90 -10.91
C GLU A 245 -20.47 -4.63 -12.23
N LEU A 246 -20.66 -3.97 -13.37
CA LEU A 246 -20.40 -4.53 -14.69
C LEU A 246 -18.93 -4.95 -14.83
N SER A 247 -17.99 -4.11 -14.38
CA SER A 247 -16.57 -4.46 -14.37
C SER A 247 -16.24 -5.65 -13.49
N TYR A 248 -16.95 -5.81 -12.36
CA TYR A 248 -16.78 -6.94 -11.47
C TYR A 248 -17.34 -8.23 -12.07
N ILE A 249 -18.49 -8.17 -12.76
CA ILE A 249 -19.11 -9.31 -13.42
C ILE A 249 -18.19 -9.87 -14.52
N HIS A 250 -17.61 -9.00 -15.35
CA HIS A 250 -16.69 -9.38 -16.44
C HIS A 250 -15.25 -9.69 -15.96
N LEU A 251 -14.99 -9.68 -14.65
CA LEU A 251 -13.69 -10.03 -14.10
C LEU A 251 -13.54 -11.57 -14.01
N PRO A 252 -12.40 -12.17 -14.39
CA PRO A 252 -12.14 -13.58 -14.17
C PRO A 252 -12.28 -13.98 -12.70
N ASP A 253 -12.84 -15.16 -12.43
CA ASP A 253 -13.21 -15.58 -11.07
C ASP A 253 -12.03 -15.61 -10.08
N HIS A 254 -10.82 -15.89 -10.56
CA HIS A 254 -9.61 -15.88 -9.71
C HIS A 254 -9.16 -14.45 -9.31
N LEU A 255 -9.56 -13.41 -10.06
CA LEU A 255 -9.24 -12.02 -9.75
C LEU A 255 -10.30 -11.34 -8.87
N LYS A 256 -11.56 -11.82 -8.88
CA LYS A 256 -12.63 -11.32 -8.01
C LYS A 256 -12.23 -11.24 -6.52
N PRO A 257 -11.72 -12.32 -5.88
CA PRO A 257 -11.30 -12.23 -4.48
C PRO A 257 -10.12 -11.27 -4.29
N CYS A 258 -9.20 -11.18 -5.26
CA CYS A 258 -8.06 -10.26 -5.21
C CYS A 258 -8.51 -8.79 -5.21
N LEU A 259 -9.47 -8.44 -6.08
CA LEU A 259 -10.07 -7.11 -6.13
C LEU A 259 -10.82 -6.78 -4.83
N LEU A 260 -11.70 -7.66 -4.36
CA LEU A 260 -12.47 -7.42 -3.13
C LEU A 260 -11.58 -7.28 -1.89
N TYR A 261 -10.41 -7.92 -1.89
CA TYR A 261 -9.46 -7.82 -0.79
C TYR A 261 -8.89 -6.41 -0.59
N PHE A 262 -8.88 -5.56 -1.63
CA PHE A 262 -8.51 -4.15 -1.48
C PHE A 262 -9.41 -3.41 -0.48
N GLY A 263 -10.66 -3.86 -0.32
CA GLY A 263 -11.58 -3.32 0.68
C GLY A 263 -11.04 -3.40 2.11
N ALA A 264 -10.07 -4.29 2.40
CA ALA A 264 -9.45 -4.43 3.72
C ALA A 264 -8.49 -3.29 4.09
N PHE A 265 -7.95 -2.56 3.11
CA PHE A 265 -6.98 -1.48 3.29
C PHE A 265 -7.67 -0.14 3.57
N ARG A 266 -6.90 0.88 3.98
CA ARG A 266 -7.45 2.24 4.10
C ARG A 266 -7.73 2.80 2.69
N GLU A 267 -8.68 3.71 2.62
CA GLU A 267 -8.93 4.50 1.42
C GLU A 267 -7.68 5.31 1.07
N ASP A 268 -7.40 5.48 -0.22
CA ASP A 268 -6.24 6.19 -0.79
C ASP A 268 -4.85 5.74 -0.32
N GLN A 269 -4.78 4.64 0.42
CA GLN A 269 -3.53 4.10 0.92
C GLN A 269 -2.67 3.56 -0.23
N ALA A 270 -1.40 3.99 -0.29
CA ALA A 270 -0.38 3.30 -1.08
C ALA A 270 -0.14 1.90 -0.52
N ILE A 271 -0.47 0.86 -1.29
CA ILE A 271 -0.32 -0.52 -0.86
C ILE A 271 0.96 -1.10 -1.48
N PRO A 272 1.94 -1.56 -0.68
CA PRO A 272 3.09 -2.27 -1.20
C PRO A 272 2.67 -3.57 -1.90
N THR A 273 3.05 -3.74 -3.16
CA THR A 273 2.69 -4.94 -3.95
C THR A 273 3.24 -6.21 -3.31
N GLN A 274 4.41 -6.13 -2.69
CA GLN A 274 5.02 -7.23 -1.96
C GLN A 274 4.11 -7.74 -0.81
N ARG A 275 3.48 -6.81 -0.08
CA ARG A 275 2.54 -7.18 0.99
C ARG A 275 1.29 -7.84 0.41
N LEU A 276 0.76 -7.34 -0.71
CA LEU A 276 -0.37 -7.97 -1.40
C LEU A 276 -0.05 -9.37 -1.89
N LYS A 277 1.15 -9.60 -2.45
CA LYS A 277 1.62 -10.93 -2.85
C LYS A 277 1.51 -11.93 -1.71
N TRP A 278 2.15 -11.62 -0.58
CA TRP A 278 2.17 -12.50 0.58
C TRP A 278 0.77 -12.76 1.14
N LEU A 279 -0.07 -11.72 1.21
CA LEU A 279 -1.44 -11.88 1.68
C LEU A 279 -2.26 -12.76 0.73
N TRP A 280 -2.25 -12.52 -0.57
CA TRP A 280 -3.04 -13.31 -1.54
C TRP A 280 -2.59 -14.77 -1.62
N ILE A 281 -1.28 -15.03 -1.50
CA ILE A 281 -0.74 -16.39 -1.40
C ILE A 281 -1.28 -17.08 -0.13
N ALA A 282 -1.16 -16.44 1.03
CA ALA A 282 -1.58 -17.01 2.31
C ALA A 282 -3.11 -17.18 2.43
N GLU A 283 -3.88 -16.28 1.80
CA GLU A 283 -5.34 -16.39 1.64
C GLU A 283 -5.75 -17.58 0.74
N GLY A 284 -4.85 -18.03 -0.13
CA GLY A 284 -5.09 -19.08 -1.11
C GLY A 284 -5.87 -18.59 -2.33
N PHE A 285 -5.71 -17.32 -2.73
CA PHE A 285 -6.29 -16.79 -3.97
C PHE A 285 -5.52 -17.23 -5.22
N VAL A 286 -4.27 -17.62 -5.04
CA VAL A 286 -3.36 -18.00 -6.12
C VAL A 286 -3.65 -19.42 -6.56
N GLN A 287 -3.94 -19.60 -7.85
CA GLN A 287 -4.12 -20.92 -8.44
C GLN A 287 -2.78 -21.67 -8.48
N LYS A 288 -2.82 -22.99 -8.24
CA LYS A 288 -1.62 -23.83 -8.33
C LYS A 288 -1.15 -23.90 -9.79
N ASN A 289 0.14 -23.73 -10.00
CA ASN A 289 0.78 -23.88 -11.30
C ASN A 289 2.15 -24.54 -11.09
N GLU A 290 2.52 -25.48 -11.97
CA GLU A 290 3.79 -26.19 -11.87
C GLU A 290 4.97 -25.41 -12.46
N SER A 291 4.70 -24.47 -13.37
CA SER A 291 5.72 -23.75 -14.14
C SER A 291 6.10 -22.38 -13.58
N LYS A 292 5.22 -21.75 -12.79
CA LYS A 292 5.40 -20.39 -12.27
C LYS A 292 5.37 -20.37 -10.76
N SER A 293 6.21 -19.53 -10.16
CA SER A 293 6.14 -19.30 -8.73
C SER A 293 4.82 -18.61 -8.34
N PRO A 294 4.30 -18.82 -7.11
CA PRO A 294 3.12 -18.10 -6.63
C PRO A 294 3.26 -16.57 -6.74
N GLU A 295 4.47 -16.06 -6.53
CA GLU A 295 4.79 -14.62 -6.59
C GLU A 295 4.71 -14.07 -8.02
N GLU A 296 5.13 -14.85 -9.03
CA GLU A 296 4.98 -14.51 -10.46
C GLU A 296 3.51 -14.51 -10.88
N ILE A 297 2.71 -15.47 -10.40
CA ILE A 297 1.28 -15.54 -10.69
C ILE A 297 0.58 -14.29 -10.13
N VAL A 298 0.89 -13.89 -8.88
CA VAL A 298 0.30 -12.68 -8.30
C VAL A 298 0.73 -11.41 -9.05
N GLU A 299 1.99 -11.30 -9.50
CA GLU A 299 2.40 -10.16 -10.34
C GLU A 299 1.55 -10.08 -11.62
N GLY A 300 1.24 -11.24 -12.23
CA GLY A 300 0.30 -11.34 -13.33
C GLY A 300 -1.13 -10.90 -12.98
N TYR A 301 -1.61 -11.25 -11.78
CA TYR A 301 -2.94 -10.81 -11.30
C TYR A 301 -3.00 -9.29 -11.08
N ILE A 302 -1.98 -8.71 -10.43
CA ILE A 302 -1.87 -7.25 -10.24
C ILE A 302 -1.82 -6.55 -11.61
N THR A 303 -0.99 -7.05 -12.53
CA THR A 303 -0.91 -6.52 -13.90
C THR A 303 -2.24 -6.60 -14.63
N SER A 304 -2.99 -7.69 -14.47
CA SER A 304 -4.31 -7.85 -15.09
C SER A 304 -5.33 -6.86 -14.52
N LEU A 305 -5.33 -6.62 -13.20
CA LEU A 305 -6.19 -5.61 -12.57
C LEU A 305 -5.84 -4.19 -13.03
N ILE A 306 -4.55 -3.90 -13.22
CA ILE A 306 -4.08 -2.61 -13.75
C ILE A 306 -4.51 -2.42 -15.21
N LYS A 307 -4.35 -3.44 -16.06
CA LYS A 307 -4.80 -3.40 -17.47
C LYS A 307 -6.31 -3.20 -17.61
N ARG A 308 -7.08 -3.56 -16.59
CA ARG A 308 -8.53 -3.35 -16.51
C ARG A 308 -8.90 -2.02 -15.84
N SER A 309 -7.93 -1.17 -15.51
CA SER A 309 -8.11 0.11 -14.83
C SER A 309 -8.79 0.03 -13.45
N LEU A 310 -8.75 -1.14 -12.80
CA LEU A 310 -9.33 -1.37 -11.47
C LEU A 310 -8.34 -1.08 -10.35
N VAL A 311 -7.05 -1.05 -10.68
CA VAL A 311 -5.94 -0.77 -9.77
C VAL A 311 -4.98 0.17 -10.50
N THR A 312 -4.47 1.18 -9.82
CA THR A 312 -3.52 2.14 -10.40
C THR A 312 -2.12 1.91 -9.85
N VAL A 313 -1.11 2.18 -10.69
CA VAL A 313 0.30 2.11 -10.29
C VAL A 313 0.63 3.32 -9.40
N GLY A 314 1.26 3.06 -8.26
CA GLY A 314 1.74 4.11 -7.35
C GLY A 314 3.21 4.43 -7.58
N LYS A 315 4.08 3.45 -7.32
CA LYS A 315 5.53 3.55 -7.55
C LYS A 315 5.98 2.37 -8.37
N GLN A 316 6.97 2.58 -9.23
CA GLN A 316 7.69 1.50 -9.91
C GLN A 316 8.95 1.11 -9.13
N ARG A 317 9.44 -0.11 -9.35
CA ARG A 317 10.75 -0.56 -8.84
C ARG A 317 11.84 -0.11 -9.83
N SER A 318 13.08 0.00 -9.35
CA SER A 318 14.24 0.37 -10.20
C SER A 318 14.51 -0.63 -11.32
N LEU A 319 14.26 -1.93 -11.07
CA LEU A 319 14.42 -3.01 -12.04
C LEU A 319 13.13 -3.32 -12.84
N GLY A 320 12.16 -2.40 -12.82
CA GLY A 320 10.85 -2.60 -13.44
C GLY A 320 9.84 -3.33 -12.53
N GLY A 321 8.56 -3.28 -12.94
CA GLY A 321 7.45 -3.82 -12.15
C GLY A 321 6.91 -2.85 -11.09
N VAL A 322 5.79 -3.22 -10.48
CA VAL A 322 5.03 -2.33 -9.59
C VAL A 322 5.54 -2.47 -8.15
N LYS A 323 5.96 -1.37 -7.53
CA LYS A 323 6.40 -1.32 -6.11
C LYS A 323 5.23 -1.08 -5.17
N THR A 324 4.38 -0.12 -5.51
CA THR A 324 3.13 0.15 -4.80
C THR A 324 1.99 0.35 -5.78
N CYS A 325 0.77 0.01 -5.38
CA CYS A 325 -0.44 0.27 -6.14
C CYS A 325 -1.51 0.92 -5.26
N HIS A 326 -2.54 1.45 -5.90
CA HIS A 326 -3.70 2.10 -5.26
C HIS A 326 -5.00 1.61 -5.89
N ILE A 327 -6.10 1.79 -5.17
CA ILE A 327 -7.45 1.62 -5.68
C ILE A 327 -8.18 2.95 -5.52
N HIS A 328 -8.97 3.33 -6.53
CA HIS A 328 -9.75 4.57 -6.49
C HIS A 328 -10.82 4.50 -5.38
N ASP A 329 -11.14 5.61 -4.73
CA ASP A 329 -12.12 5.70 -3.63
C ASP A 329 -13.46 4.98 -3.89
N LEU A 330 -14.11 5.21 -5.04
CA LEU A 330 -15.38 4.62 -5.45
C LEU A 330 -15.25 3.12 -5.68
N LEU A 331 -14.11 2.67 -6.23
CA LEU A 331 -13.78 1.25 -6.34
C LEU A 331 -13.56 0.61 -4.96
N HIS A 332 -12.95 1.34 -4.02
CA HIS A 332 -12.79 0.89 -2.64
C HIS A 332 -14.12 0.74 -1.92
N VAL A 333 -15.01 1.73 -2.06
CA VAL A 333 -16.39 1.69 -1.54
C VAL A 333 -17.16 0.53 -2.14
N PHE A 334 -17.07 0.33 -3.46
CA PHE A 334 -17.66 -0.82 -4.14
C PHE A 334 -17.12 -2.14 -3.59
N CYS A 335 -15.80 -2.30 -3.47
CA CYS A 335 -15.18 -3.53 -2.95
C CYS A 335 -15.64 -3.83 -1.53
N LYS A 336 -15.71 -2.81 -0.65
CA LYS A 336 -16.22 -2.96 0.71
C LYS A 336 -17.67 -3.42 0.75
N GLY A 337 -18.55 -2.75 -0.03
CA GLY A 337 -19.96 -3.10 -0.12
C GLY A 337 -20.14 -4.52 -0.64
N LYS A 338 -19.58 -4.81 -1.81
CA LYS A 338 -19.67 -6.11 -2.46
C LYS A 338 -19.12 -7.25 -1.59
N ALA A 339 -17.98 -7.02 -0.93
CA ALA A 339 -17.38 -8.00 -0.04
C ALA A 339 -18.25 -8.30 1.19
N LYS A 340 -18.97 -7.30 1.71
CA LYS A 340 -19.94 -7.48 2.79
C LYS A 340 -21.15 -8.26 2.31
N ASP A 341 -21.71 -7.88 1.16
CA ASP A 341 -22.93 -8.48 0.60
C ASP A 341 -22.77 -9.99 0.34
N ILE A 342 -21.59 -10.40 -0.14
CA ILE A 342 -21.29 -11.83 -0.38
C ILE A 342 -20.59 -12.52 0.81
N ASN A 343 -20.51 -11.86 1.96
CA ASN A 343 -19.85 -12.35 3.18
C ASN A 343 -18.38 -12.82 2.95
N PHE A 344 -17.65 -12.12 2.08
CA PHE A 344 -16.25 -12.37 1.78
C PHE A 344 -15.30 -11.78 2.81
N LEU A 345 -15.55 -10.54 3.25
CA LEU A 345 -14.75 -9.77 4.19
C LEU A 345 -15.64 -8.82 4.99
N GLN A 346 -15.50 -8.83 6.31
CA GLN A 346 -16.13 -7.84 7.19
C GLN A 346 -15.10 -6.80 7.64
N LEU A 347 -15.51 -5.54 7.56
CA LEU A 347 -14.80 -4.43 8.21
C LEU A 347 -15.54 -4.03 9.48
N SER A 348 -14.83 -3.84 10.58
CA SER A 348 -15.41 -3.26 11.79
C SER A 348 -14.49 -2.18 12.38
N LYS A 349 -15.13 -1.13 12.90
CA LYS A 349 -14.52 -0.07 13.70
C LYS A 349 -15.10 0.01 15.11
N GLU A 350 -16.06 -0.84 15.45
CA GLU A 350 -16.77 -0.81 16.72
C GLU A 350 -16.89 -2.22 17.29
N ALA A 351 -17.45 -2.33 18.50
CA ALA A 351 -17.81 -3.62 19.04
C ALA A 351 -18.88 -4.25 18.13
N PHE A 352 -18.70 -5.52 17.77
CA PHE A 352 -19.59 -6.16 16.79
C PHE A 352 -19.87 -7.61 17.15
N ASP A 353 -21.16 -7.96 17.08
CA ASP A 353 -21.65 -9.34 17.14
C ASP A 353 -21.83 -9.84 15.70
N GLY A 354 -20.77 -10.47 15.21
CA GLY A 354 -20.69 -10.90 13.82
C GLY A 354 -21.35 -12.22 13.47
N PRO A 355 -21.50 -12.49 12.17
CA PRO A 355 -22.08 -13.76 11.72
C PRO A 355 -21.14 -14.93 12.05
N HIS A 356 -21.73 -16.05 12.48
CA HIS A 356 -20.99 -17.29 12.83
C HIS A 356 -20.16 -17.89 11.68
N HIS A 357 -20.28 -17.39 10.45
CA HIS A 357 -19.60 -17.92 9.26
C HIS A 357 -18.56 -16.96 8.67
N LEU A 358 -18.22 -15.90 9.40
CA LEU A 358 -17.22 -14.94 8.96
C LEU A 358 -15.85 -15.60 8.77
N ARG A 359 -15.25 -15.43 7.58
CA ARG A 359 -13.93 -16.00 7.25
C ARG A 359 -12.80 -14.98 7.35
N ARG A 360 -13.09 -13.70 7.09
CA ARG A 360 -12.09 -12.62 7.06
C ARG A 360 -12.60 -11.40 7.80
N LEU A 361 -11.78 -10.89 8.71
CA LEU A 361 -12.06 -9.71 9.49
C LEU A 361 -10.91 -8.72 9.36
N SER A 362 -11.22 -7.50 8.93
CA SER A 362 -10.33 -6.35 9.06
C SER A 362 -10.88 -5.44 10.14
N TYR A 363 -10.09 -5.21 11.19
CA TYR A 363 -10.46 -4.36 12.31
C TYR A 363 -9.59 -3.12 12.33
N GLY A 364 -10.21 -1.95 12.47
CA GLY A 364 -9.54 -0.66 12.38
C GLY A 364 -10.01 0.33 13.43
N SER A 365 -9.96 -0.05 14.70
CA SER A 365 -10.34 0.79 15.85
C SER A 365 -9.53 0.43 17.09
N ASP A 366 -9.86 1.06 18.22
CA ASP A 366 -9.28 0.79 19.52
C ASP A 366 -9.55 -0.69 19.94
N LEU A 367 -8.50 -1.40 20.38
CA LEU A 367 -8.55 -2.78 20.85
C LEU A 367 -9.55 -2.98 22.00
N LYS A 368 -9.87 -1.95 22.79
CA LYS A 368 -10.90 -2.03 23.83
C LYS A 368 -12.27 -2.44 23.27
N TYR A 369 -12.59 -2.03 22.05
CA TYR A 369 -13.84 -2.41 21.40
C TYR A 369 -13.78 -3.85 20.85
N ILE A 370 -12.61 -4.32 20.43
CA ILE A 370 -12.45 -5.71 20.00
C ILE A 370 -12.56 -6.68 21.17
N ALA A 371 -11.98 -6.33 22.33
CA ALA A 371 -12.09 -7.14 23.54
C ALA A 371 -13.52 -7.20 24.08
N LYS A 372 -14.33 -6.16 23.85
CA LYS A 372 -15.78 -6.15 24.14
C LYS A 372 -16.60 -6.90 23.10
N SER A 373 -16.06 -7.18 21.93
CA SER A 373 -16.76 -7.92 20.89
C SER A 373 -16.86 -9.38 21.29
N ARG A 374 -18.06 -9.95 21.20
CA ARG A 374 -18.28 -11.38 21.44
C ARG A 374 -17.84 -12.17 20.20
N ILE A 375 -16.52 -12.23 20.00
CA ILE A 375 -15.88 -12.93 18.89
C ILE A 375 -15.94 -14.44 19.15
N PHE A 376 -17.14 -15.03 19.03
CA PHE A 376 -17.34 -16.48 19.06
C PHE A 376 -17.01 -17.13 17.70
N PHE A 377 -15.96 -16.65 17.02
CA PHE A 377 -15.71 -16.98 15.61
C PHE A 377 -14.68 -18.10 15.46
N THR A 378 -15.11 -19.34 15.68
CA THR A 378 -14.26 -20.53 15.44
C THR A 378 -13.86 -20.71 13.96
N ARG A 379 -14.45 -19.95 13.02
CA ARG A 379 -14.25 -20.08 11.56
C ARG A 379 -13.43 -18.99 10.89
N ILE A 380 -12.94 -17.98 11.63
CA ILE A 380 -12.07 -16.94 11.06
C ILE A 380 -10.77 -17.59 10.57
N ARG A 381 -10.39 -17.22 9.33
CA ARG A 381 -9.14 -17.64 8.68
C ARG A 381 -8.21 -16.47 8.42
N SER A 382 -8.72 -15.23 8.44
CA SER A 382 -7.92 -14.04 8.21
C SER A 382 -8.33 -12.94 9.18
N LEU A 383 -7.34 -12.41 9.88
CA LEU A 383 -7.49 -11.31 10.83
C LEU A 383 -6.43 -10.25 10.56
N LEU A 384 -6.88 -9.06 10.15
CA LEU A 384 -6.03 -7.89 9.95
C LEU A 384 -6.37 -6.85 11.02
N LEU A 385 -5.49 -6.65 12.00
CA LEU A 385 -5.68 -5.68 13.07
C LEU A 385 -4.85 -4.42 12.82
N ARG A 386 -5.54 -3.29 12.75
CA ARG A 386 -4.96 -1.96 12.55
C ARG A 386 -5.37 -1.07 13.71
N CYS A 387 -4.69 -1.21 14.84
CA CYS A 387 -5.01 -0.46 16.05
C CYS A 387 -3.90 0.57 16.33
N ASN A 388 -4.28 1.82 16.53
CA ASN A 388 -3.34 2.87 16.89
C ASN A 388 -3.06 2.82 18.40
N TYR A 389 -1.78 2.84 18.76
CA TYR A 389 -1.19 3.15 20.08
C TYR A 389 -1.86 2.60 21.34
N PHE A 390 -1.13 1.73 22.05
CA PHE A 390 -1.39 1.40 23.46
C PHE A 390 -0.11 1.38 24.29
N SER A 391 -0.29 1.65 25.59
CA SER A 391 0.70 1.30 26.61
C SER A 391 0.86 -0.22 26.66
N SER A 392 2.10 -0.69 26.67
CA SER A 392 2.49 -2.09 26.49
C SER A 392 1.85 -3.10 27.45
N LYS A 393 1.28 -2.66 28.58
CA LYS A 393 0.80 -3.56 29.65
C LYS A 393 -0.58 -4.15 29.38
N ASP A 394 -1.45 -3.46 28.63
CA ASP A 394 -2.81 -3.93 28.38
C ASP A 394 -2.93 -4.76 27.09
N THR A 395 -1.98 -4.61 26.16
CA THR A 395 -2.09 -5.20 24.82
C THR A 395 -2.08 -6.74 24.83
N ASP A 396 -1.27 -7.37 25.67
CA ASP A 396 -1.15 -8.83 25.70
C ASP A 396 -2.45 -9.50 26.18
N TYR A 397 -3.11 -8.92 27.18
CA TYR A 397 -4.44 -9.38 27.63
C TYR A 397 -5.49 -9.16 26.53
N MET A 398 -5.44 -8.03 25.83
CA MET A 398 -6.40 -7.68 24.78
C MET A 398 -6.26 -8.54 23.52
N LEU A 399 -5.13 -9.21 23.30
CA LEU A 399 -4.91 -10.12 22.16
C LEU A 399 -5.20 -11.59 22.48
N SER A 400 -5.57 -11.92 23.71
CA SER A 400 -5.88 -13.30 24.14
C SER A 400 -6.94 -14.00 23.26
N PHE A 401 -7.93 -13.24 22.74
CA PHE A 401 -8.94 -13.77 21.84
C PHE A 401 -8.35 -14.28 20.50
N VAL A 402 -7.21 -13.75 20.05
CA VAL A 402 -6.56 -14.21 18.81
C VAL A 402 -6.13 -15.67 18.95
N PHE A 403 -5.69 -16.08 20.15
CA PHE A 403 -5.15 -17.41 20.41
C PHE A 403 -6.21 -18.51 20.37
N VAL A 404 -7.50 -18.17 20.47
CA VAL A 404 -8.60 -19.13 20.34
C VAL A 404 -9.03 -19.36 18.88
N LEU A 405 -8.55 -18.54 17.93
CA LEU A 405 -8.90 -18.63 16.52
C LEU A 405 -8.05 -19.70 15.78
N LYS A 406 -8.27 -20.98 16.13
CA LYS A 406 -7.42 -22.10 15.67
C LYS A 406 -7.38 -22.30 14.15
N LEU A 407 -8.34 -21.77 13.39
CA LEU A 407 -8.39 -21.86 11.92
C LEU A 407 -7.68 -20.71 11.18
N LEU A 408 -7.03 -19.79 11.90
CA LEU A 408 -6.29 -18.68 11.30
C LEU A 408 -5.21 -19.15 10.34
N ARG A 409 -5.20 -18.52 9.16
CA ARG A 409 -4.16 -18.62 8.12
C ARG A 409 -3.41 -17.31 7.96
N VAL A 410 -4.09 -16.18 8.09
CA VAL A 410 -3.51 -14.84 7.99
C VAL A 410 -3.73 -14.11 9.30
N LEU A 411 -2.65 -13.68 9.93
CA LEU A 411 -2.67 -12.78 11.08
C LEU A 411 -1.73 -11.60 10.81
N ASP A 412 -2.30 -10.42 10.63
CA ASP A 412 -1.55 -9.19 10.42
C ASP A 412 -1.75 -8.24 11.60
N LEU A 413 -0.71 -8.14 12.43
CA LEU A 413 -0.55 -7.21 13.53
C LEU A 413 0.57 -6.19 13.22
N GLY A 414 0.98 -6.03 11.96
CA GLY A 414 2.12 -5.19 11.58
C GLY A 414 1.94 -3.70 11.91
N ASN A 415 0.69 -3.26 12.07
CA ASN A 415 0.33 -1.91 12.48
C ASN A 415 -0.09 -1.81 13.96
N THR A 416 -0.02 -2.91 14.71
CA THR A 416 -0.43 -2.98 16.11
C THR A 416 0.80 -3.29 16.96
N GLU A 417 1.19 -2.38 17.84
CA GLU A 417 2.33 -2.58 18.72
C GLU A 417 1.97 -3.54 19.85
N ILE A 418 2.61 -4.70 19.86
CA ILE A 418 2.50 -5.66 20.96
C ILE A 418 3.64 -5.47 21.96
N GLY A 419 3.52 -6.09 23.13
CA GLY A 419 4.45 -5.94 24.24
C GLY A 419 5.91 -6.30 23.92
N TYR A 420 6.75 -6.30 24.95
CA TYR A 420 8.20 -6.51 24.81
C TYR A 420 8.61 -7.95 24.48
N THR A 421 7.68 -8.90 24.52
CA THR A 421 7.94 -10.34 24.36
C THR A 421 7.07 -10.96 23.29
N PHE A 422 7.58 -12.00 22.63
CA PHE A 422 6.82 -12.82 21.69
C PHE A 422 5.80 -13.70 22.44
N PRO A 423 4.48 -13.56 22.19
CA PRO A 423 3.48 -14.41 22.82
C PRO A 423 3.59 -15.86 22.34
N SER A 424 3.87 -16.79 23.25
CA SER A 424 4.11 -18.20 22.89
C SER A 424 2.83 -18.90 22.39
N GLU A 425 1.66 -18.37 22.74
CA GLU A 425 0.34 -18.84 22.32
C GLU A 425 0.12 -18.68 20.81
N LEU A 426 0.81 -17.73 20.16
CA LEU A 426 0.79 -17.61 18.69
C LEU A 426 1.32 -18.87 18.01
N CYS A 427 2.26 -19.57 18.66
CA CYS A 427 2.82 -20.82 18.16
C CYS A 427 1.81 -21.98 18.16
N LEU A 428 0.63 -21.81 18.78
CA LEU A 428 -0.46 -22.80 18.77
C LEU A 428 -1.38 -22.67 17.55
N LEU A 429 -1.20 -21.62 16.73
CA LEU A 429 -2.02 -21.35 15.55
C LEU A 429 -1.44 -22.06 14.30
N VAL A 430 -1.39 -23.40 14.35
CA VAL A 430 -0.67 -24.26 13.38
C VAL A 430 -1.15 -24.16 11.92
N HIS A 431 -2.28 -23.51 11.66
CA HIS A 431 -2.79 -23.25 10.31
C HIS A 431 -2.28 -21.94 9.70
N LEU A 432 -1.54 -21.13 10.47
CA LEU A 432 -0.96 -19.89 9.98
C LEU A 432 -0.05 -20.12 8.77
N ARG A 433 -0.21 -19.24 7.79
CA ARG A 433 0.60 -19.10 6.56
C ARG A 433 1.25 -17.73 6.49
N TYR A 434 0.62 -16.72 7.07
CA TYR A 434 1.14 -15.36 7.15
C TYR A 434 1.04 -14.85 8.59
N LEU A 435 2.17 -14.38 9.13
CA LEU A 435 2.26 -13.74 10.42
C LEU A 435 3.07 -12.44 10.30
N ALA A 436 2.42 -11.31 10.55
CA ALA A 436 3.09 -10.01 10.69
C ALA A 436 2.89 -9.46 12.11
N VAL A 437 3.97 -9.06 12.77
CA VAL A 437 3.92 -8.60 14.16
C VAL A 437 4.87 -7.43 14.39
N LYS A 438 4.41 -6.41 15.10
CA LYS A 438 5.22 -5.25 15.50
C LYS A 438 5.45 -5.24 17.01
N PHE A 439 6.71 -5.17 17.42
CA PHE A 439 7.16 -5.24 18.81
C PHE A 439 7.70 -3.91 19.31
N GLN A 440 7.52 -3.69 20.61
CA GLN A 440 8.24 -2.66 21.35
C GLN A 440 9.54 -3.21 21.97
N GLY A 441 10.56 -2.36 22.06
CA GLY A 441 11.80 -2.66 22.78
C GLY A 441 13.00 -3.02 21.91
N ARG A 442 14.15 -3.22 22.56
CA ARG A 442 15.46 -3.37 21.90
C ARG A 442 15.87 -4.82 21.63
N LYS A 443 15.26 -5.79 22.29
CA LYS A 443 15.65 -7.19 22.20
C LYS A 443 14.43 -8.06 21.98
N LEU A 444 14.34 -8.68 20.81
CA LEU A 444 13.30 -9.64 20.49
C LEU A 444 13.89 -11.05 20.55
N LYS A 445 13.37 -11.87 21.46
CA LYS A 445 13.68 -13.31 21.53
C LYS A 445 12.49 -14.09 21.00
N ILE A 446 12.69 -14.78 19.88
CA ILE A 446 11.68 -15.66 19.31
C ILE A 446 11.78 -17.04 19.98
N PRO A 447 10.67 -17.62 20.46
CA PRO A 447 10.68 -18.94 21.09
C PRO A 447 10.90 -20.05 20.06
N SER A 448 11.59 -21.13 20.45
CA SER A 448 11.80 -22.31 19.60
C SER A 448 10.49 -22.97 19.16
N SER A 449 9.42 -22.81 19.96
CA SER A 449 8.07 -23.25 19.62
C SER A 449 7.50 -22.62 18.34
N LEU A 450 8.09 -21.53 17.82
CA LEU A 450 7.70 -20.98 16.53
C LEU A 450 7.75 -22.02 15.40
N ALA A 451 8.66 -23.00 15.50
CA ALA A 451 8.79 -24.10 14.55
C ALA A 451 7.53 -25.00 14.47
N ASN A 452 6.62 -24.92 15.46
CA ASN A 452 5.33 -25.61 15.42
C ASN A 452 4.42 -25.06 14.31
N LEU A 453 4.68 -23.84 13.82
CA LEU A 453 3.97 -23.22 12.70
C LEU A 453 4.49 -23.77 11.36
N SER A 454 4.41 -25.08 11.16
CA SER A 454 4.95 -25.77 9.98
C SER A 454 4.28 -25.39 8.65
N ASN A 455 3.14 -24.69 8.70
CA ASN A 455 2.44 -24.15 7.53
C ASN A 455 2.80 -22.70 7.21
N LEU A 456 3.67 -22.06 8.01
CA LEU A 456 3.98 -20.65 7.85
C LEU A 456 4.81 -20.42 6.58
N GLU A 457 4.31 -19.58 5.69
CA GLU A 457 4.93 -19.20 4.42
C GLU A 457 5.61 -17.82 4.52
N THR A 458 5.05 -16.91 5.32
CA THR A 458 5.56 -15.55 5.52
C THR A 458 5.62 -15.18 7.00
N LEU A 459 6.80 -14.74 7.46
CA LEU A 459 7.03 -14.17 8.78
C LEU A 459 7.60 -12.76 8.65
N LEU A 460 6.85 -11.76 9.12
CA LEU A 460 7.27 -10.36 9.18
C LEU A 460 7.32 -9.89 10.64
N LEU A 461 8.49 -9.44 11.07
CA LEU A 461 8.68 -8.87 12.40
C LEU A 461 9.13 -7.43 12.25
N THR A 462 8.52 -6.53 12.99
CA THR A 462 8.95 -5.12 13.04
C THR A 462 9.31 -4.79 14.46
N VAL A 463 10.46 -4.17 14.69
CA VAL A 463 10.91 -3.75 16.02
C VAL A 463 11.04 -2.24 16.04
N HIS A 464 10.37 -1.60 16.99
CA HIS A 464 10.40 -0.15 17.15
C HIS A 464 11.61 0.29 17.98
N CYS A 465 12.82 0.25 17.41
CA CYS A 465 14.00 0.94 17.96
C CYS A 465 15.09 1.07 16.90
N PHE A 466 15.44 2.31 16.54
CA PHE A 466 16.48 2.56 15.55
C PHE A 466 17.89 2.31 16.13
N ASP A 467 18.74 1.73 15.28
CA ASP A 467 20.20 1.53 15.39
C ASP A 467 20.78 0.51 16.37
N ARG A 468 20.03 -0.07 17.32
CA ARG A 468 20.59 -1.10 18.24
C ARG A 468 19.65 -2.26 18.58
N ALA A 469 18.58 -2.49 17.82
CA ALA A 469 17.71 -3.62 18.10
C ALA A 469 18.31 -4.94 17.59
N HIS A 470 18.21 -5.98 18.42
CA HIS A 470 18.68 -7.33 18.11
C HIS A 470 17.51 -8.31 18.15
N CYS A 471 17.39 -9.10 17.08
CA CYS A 471 16.48 -10.23 17.02
C CYS A 471 17.28 -11.54 17.06
N LEU A 472 16.95 -12.43 17.99
CA LEU A 472 17.54 -13.76 18.07
C LEU A 472 16.56 -14.78 17.47
N LEU A 473 16.96 -15.41 16.36
CA LEU A 473 16.22 -16.53 15.78
C LEU A 473 16.64 -17.84 16.46
N PRO A 474 15.69 -18.73 16.81
CA PRO A 474 16.00 -20.06 17.29
C PRO A 474 16.41 -20.98 16.14
N ASP A 475 17.32 -21.94 16.37
CA ASP A 475 17.72 -22.95 15.38
C ASP A 475 16.56 -23.78 14.84
N ALA A 476 15.50 -23.95 15.65
CA ALA A 476 14.30 -24.66 15.25
C ALA A 476 13.61 -24.02 14.02
N LEU A 477 13.87 -22.74 13.72
CA LEU A 477 13.32 -22.04 12.56
C LEU A 477 13.74 -22.69 11.24
N TRP A 478 14.94 -23.29 11.17
CA TRP A 478 15.45 -23.98 9.98
C TRP A 478 14.62 -25.22 9.60
N ASN A 479 13.78 -25.73 10.51
CA ASN A 479 12.88 -26.85 10.25
C ASN A 479 11.55 -26.42 9.59
N MET A 480 11.31 -25.11 9.41
CA MET A 480 10.07 -24.57 8.84
C MET A 480 10.09 -24.62 7.31
N GLN A 481 10.01 -25.83 6.73
CA GLN A 481 10.24 -26.09 5.31
C GLN A 481 9.34 -25.33 4.33
N LYS A 482 8.16 -24.85 4.76
CA LYS A 482 7.26 -24.04 3.92
C LYS A 482 7.54 -22.53 3.96
N LEU A 483 8.48 -22.09 4.80
CA LEU A 483 8.79 -20.68 4.97
C LEU A 483 9.47 -20.14 3.72
N ARG A 484 8.82 -19.19 3.05
CA ARG A 484 9.30 -18.53 1.82
C ARG A 484 9.82 -17.14 2.06
N HIS A 485 9.25 -16.43 3.04
CA HIS A 485 9.58 -15.04 3.30
C HIS A 485 9.84 -14.80 4.78
N LEU A 486 11.06 -14.37 5.10
CA LEU A 486 11.47 -14.00 6.44
C LEU A 486 11.99 -12.56 6.44
N HIS A 487 11.26 -11.65 7.08
CA HIS A 487 11.67 -10.25 7.14
C HIS A 487 11.64 -9.72 8.56
N VAL A 488 12.70 -9.02 8.93
CA VAL A 488 12.78 -8.28 10.18
C VAL A 488 13.10 -6.82 9.86
N TYR A 489 12.25 -5.91 10.32
CA TYR A 489 12.39 -4.47 10.12
C TYR A 489 12.75 -3.79 11.44
N GLY A 490 13.63 -2.80 11.38
CA GLY A 490 14.04 -2.03 12.56
C GLY A 490 14.99 -2.78 13.51
N ALA A 491 15.33 -4.03 13.23
CA ALA A 491 16.34 -4.80 13.95
C ALA A 491 17.23 -5.57 12.99
N PHE A 492 18.41 -5.94 13.46
CA PHE A 492 19.25 -6.91 12.78
C PHE A 492 19.14 -8.26 13.47
N ILE A 493 19.20 -9.32 12.66
CA ILE A 493 19.10 -10.68 13.14
C ILE A 493 20.50 -11.20 13.45
N ASP A 494 20.70 -11.61 14.70
CA ASP A 494 21.85 -12.39 15.10
C ASP A 494 21.50 -13.87 14.93
N ILE A 495 22.07 -14.49 13.89
CA ILE A 495 21.89 -15.91 13.60
C ILE A 495 23.00 -16.65 14.36
N ARG A 496 22.75 -16.96 15.63
CA ARG A 496 23.63 -17.84 16.38
C ARG A 496 23.21 -19.28 16.11
N LEU A 497 24.05 -20.00 15.39
CA LEU A 497 23.97 -21.46 15.31
C LEU A 497 24.32 -22.01 16.70
N ALA A 498 23.49 -22.85 17.30
CA ALA A 498 23.96 -23.63 18.45
C ALA A 498 25.12 -24.53 17.99
N ASN A 499 26.32 -24.24 18.49
CA ASN A 499 27.55 -25.05 18.44
C ASN A 499 27.75 -25.92 17.19
N ASP A 500 28.61 -25.44 16.27
CA ASP A 500 29.54 -26.16 15.36
C ASP A 500 29.11 -27.43 14.60
N SER A 501 27.84 -27.85 14.62
CA SER A 501 27.35 -29.05 13.91
C SER A 501 26.30 -28.68 12.87
N LEU A 502 26.76 -28.01 11.82
CA LEU A 502 25.97 -27.66 10.63
C LEU A 502 25.35 -28.86 9.91
N ASP A 503 25.83 -30.07 10.18
CA ASP A 503 25.38 -31.32 9.58
C ASP A 503 24.01 -31.80 10.11
N SER A 504 23.51 -31.23 11.22
CA SER A 504 22.28 -31.73 11.87
C SER A 504 21.02 -30.88 11.62
N SER A 505 21.14 -29.61 11.23
CA SER A 505 19.98 -28.73 11.03
C SER A 505 19.49 -28.71 9.57
N SER A 506 18.17 -28.69 9.38
CA SER A 506 17.56 -28.69 8.04
C SER A 506 17.93 -27.44 7.22
N THR A 507 17.86 -27.57 5.90
CA THR A 507 18.04 -26.46 4.93
C THR A 507 16.67 -25.95 4.49
N LEU A 508 16.51 -24.65 4.36
CA LEU A 508 15.29 -24.00 3.87
C LEU A 508 15.39 -23.77 2.35
N TYR A 509 15.09 -24.81 1.57
CA TYR A 509 15.16 -24.73 0.10
C TYR A 509 14.10 -23.83 -0.53
N ASP A 510 12.98 -23.60 0.16
CA ASP A 510 11.87 -22.78 -0.35
C ASP A 510 11.96 -21.30 0.07
N LEU A 511 12.99 -20.91 0.85
CA LEU A 511 13.16 -19.54 1.30
C LEU A 511 13.56 -18.63 0.13
N ALA A 512 12.61 -17.84 -0.35
CA ALA A 512 12.79 -16.95 -1.50
C ALA A 512 13.33 -15.57 -1.10
N THR A 513 12.94 -15.04 0.05
CA THR A 513 13.38 -13.70 0.49
C THR A 513 13.77 -13.67 1.95
N PHE A 514 14.93 -13.09 2.25
CA PHE A 514 15.41 -12.95 3.62
C PHE A 514 15.99 -11.55 3.86
N SER A 515 15.51 -10.83 4.88
CA SER A 515 16.03 -9.51 5.23
C SER A 515 16.60 -9.39 6.64
N THR A 516 17.67 -8.61 6.73
CA THR A 516 18.46 -8.19 7.90
C THR A 516 19.27 -9.25 8.69
N PRO A 517 19.69 -10.40 8.12
CA PRO A 517 20.69 -11.22 8.79
C PRO A 517 22.03 -10.48 8.90
N LYS A 518 22.69 -10.66 10.05
CA LYS A 518 24.09 -10.31 10.26
C LYS A 518 24.95 -11.49 9.86
N PHE A 519 25.94 -11.23 9.02
CA PHE A 519 26.99 -12.19 8.70
C PHE A 519 28.34 -11.64 9.12
N TYR A 520 29.16 -12.51 9.71
CA TYR A 520 30.57 -12.25 9.97
C TYR A 520 31.38 -12.81 8.81
N LEU A 521 32.20 -11.98 8.18
CA LEU A 521 33.01 -12.37 7.02
C LEU A 521 33.90 -13.56 7.36
N GLY A 522 33.90 -14.59 6.50
CA GLY A 522 34.65 -15.83 6.69
C GLY A 522 33.82 -17.08 6.40
N GLN A 523 34.31 -18.24 6.83
CA GLN A 523 33.67 -19.54 6.61
C GLN A 523 32.28 -19.65 7.25
N SER A 524 32.08 -19.00 8.40
CA SER A 524 30.79 -18.98 9.11
C SER A 524 29.65 -18.39 8.26
N MET A 525 29.91 -17.31 7.52
CA MET A 525 28.93 -16.73 6.60
C MET A 525 28.55 -17.71 5.49
N VAL A 526 29.54 -18.34 4.85
CA VAL A 526 29.30 -19.29 3.74
C VAL A 526 28.47 -20.48 4.22
N GLN A 527 28.83 -21.05 5.38
CA GLN A 527 28.10 -22.14 6.01
C GLN A 527 26.65 -21.76 6.34
N MET A 528 26.42 -20.53 6.80
CA MET A 528 25.09 -20.02 7.10
C MET A 528 24.25 -19.81 5.84
N MET A 529 24.84 -19.23 4.79
CA MET A 529 24.14 -19.01 3.51
C MET A 529 23.76 -20.31 2.81
N ARG A 530 24.51 -21.40 3.02
CA ARG A 530 24.14 -22.74 2.54
C ARG A 530 22.83 -23.28 3.14
N LYS A 531 22.31 -22.68 4.22
CA LYS A 531 21.00 -23.04 4.80
C LYS A 531 19.81 -22.51 3.98
N PHE A 532 20.02 -21.64 3.00
CA PHE A 532 18.97 -21.10 2.13
C PHE A 532 19.48 -20.91 0.70
N PRO A 533 19.87 -22.00 0.01
CA PRO A 533 20.62 -21.93 -1.24
C PRO A 533 19.85 -21.32 -2.42
N ASN A 534 18.51 -21.32 -2.37
CA ASN A 534 17.64 -20.83 -3.45
C ASN A 534 17.07 -19.43 -3.16
N VAL A 535 17.68 -18.66 -2.26
CA VAL A 535 17.22 -17.29 -1.98
C VAL A 535 17.33 -16.42 -3.23
N ARG A 536 16.25 -15.68 -3.52
CA ARG A 536 16.15 -14.76 -4.66
C ARG A 536 16.41 -13.32 -4.27
N GLU A 537 15.92 -12.89 -3.10
CA GLU A 537 16.16 -11.54 -2.58
C GLU A 537 16.80 -11.62 -1.18
N LEU A 538 18.03 -11.12 -1.06
CA LEU A 538 18.77 -11.07 0.21
C LEU A 538 19.12 -9.63 0.56
N LYS A 539 18.70 -9.17 1.74
CA LYS A 539 19.17 -7.90 2.31
C LYS A 539 19.91 -8.19 3.60
N CYS A 540 21.22 -8.00 3.69
CA CYS A 540 21.99 -8.38 4.87
C CYS A 540 23.00 -7.33 5.32
N ARG A 541 23.49 -7.49 6.55
CA ARG A 541 24.58 -6.67 7.12
C ARG A 541 25.83 -7.51 7.25
N LEU A 542 26.94 -7.00 6.73
CA LEU A 542 28.25 -7.64 6.86
C LEU A 542 29.03 -6.99 8.00
N LEU A 543 29.68 -7.82 8.79
CA LEU A 543 30.52 -7.44 9.93
C LEU A 543 31.90 -8.08 9.76
N GLU A 544 32.94 -7.37 10.17
CA GLU A 544 34.28 -7.95 10.27
C GLU A 544 34.32 -9.02 11.37
N SER A 545 35.05 -10.10 11.13
CA SER A 545 35.27 -11.17 12.11
C SER A 545 36.53 -10.90 12.93
N GLU A 546 36.53 -11.22 14.23
CA GLU A 546 37.74 -11.20 15.07
C GLU A 546 38.82 -12.19 14.58
N GLU A 547 38.46 -13.15 13.72
CA GLU A 547 39.38 -14.11 13.09
C GLU A 547 40.23 -13.51 11.95
N SER A 548 39.99 -12.24 11.58
CA SER A 548 40.67 -11.56 10.46
C SER A 548 41.92 -10.78 10.90
N THR A 549 42.84 -11.41 11.62
CA THR A 549 44.11 -10.78 12.04
C THR A 549 45.19 -10.73 10.95
N GLY A 550 44.83 -10.89 9.68
CA GLY A 550 45.75 -10.80 8.54
C GLY A 550 45.11 -10.04 7.39
N GLU A 551 45.92 -9.37 6.58
CA GLU A 551 45.56 -8.62 5.35
C GLU A 551 44.94 -9.51 4.26
N SER A 552 43.89 -10.25 4.60
CA SER A 552 43.03 -10.96 3.68
C SER A 552 41.86 -10.04 3.41
N ASN A 553 41.83 -9.43 2.22
CA ASN A 553 40.59 -9.02 1.58
C ASN A 553 39.62 -10.22 1.66
N ALA A 554 38.73 -10.25 2.65
CA ALA A 554 37.83 -11.37 2.86
C ALA A 554 36.80 -11.38 1.71
N ILE A 555 37.14 -12.09 0.62
CA ILE A 555 36.24 -12.26 -0.51
C ILE A 555 35.05 -13.07 -0.01
N ALA A 556 33.88 -12.43 0.05
CA ALA A 556 32.62 -13.09 0.29
C ALA A 556 32.21 -13.86 -0.98
N GLU A 557 32.62 -15.11 -1.10
CA GLU A 557 32.22 -15.95 -2.23
C GLU A 557 30.75 -16.35 -2.09
N MET A 558 29.86 -15.67 -2.83
CA MET A 558 28.41 -15.96 -2.87
C MET A 558 27.99 -16.72 -4.14
N GLY A 559 28.96 -17.21 -4.94
CA GLY A 559 28.70 -17.82 -6.25
C GLY A 559 27.81 -19.07 -6.23
N PHE A 560 27.61 -19.68 -5.06
CA PHE A 560 26.70 -20.82 -4.88
C PHE A 560 25.22 -20.43 -4.75
N LEU A 561 24.89 -19.16 -4.55
CA LEU A 561 23.51 -18.65 -4.53
C LEU A 561 23.02 -18.39 -5.96
N THR A 562 22.81 -19.46 -6.73
CA THR A 562 22.56 -19.38 -8.18
C THR A 562 21.20 -18.78 -8.57
N GLN A 563 20.27 -18.66 -7.61
CA GLN A 563 18.94 -18.06 -7.83
C GLN A 563 18.84 -16.61 -7.36
N LEU A 564 19.95 -16.00 -6.90
CA LEU A 564 19.92 -14.65 -6.36
C LEU A 564 19.65 -13.61 -7.45
N GLU A 565 18.51 -12.92 -7.36
CA GLU A 565 18.05 -11.88 -8.27
C GLU A 565 18.33 -10.48 -7.72
N SER A 566 18.35 -10.32 -6.39
CA SER A 566 18.58 -9.03 -5.73
C SER A 566 19.39 -9.20 -4.43
N LEU A 567 20.46 -8.42 -4.31
CA LEU A 567 21.29 -8.34 -3.11
C LEU A 567 21.38 -6.89 -2.65
N LYS A 568 21.03 -6.63 -1.38
CA LYS A 568 21.32 -5.35 -0.71
C LYS A 568 22.23 -5.59 0.48
N LEU A 569 23.43 -5.00 0.44
CA LEU A 569 24.40 -5.07 1.52
C LEU A 569 24.34 -3.80 2.38
N THR A 570 24.77 -3.93 3.62
CA THR A 570 25.00 -2.79 4.52
C THR A 570 26.26 -3.09 5.30
N LEU A 571 27.28 -2.24 5.17
CA LEU A 571 28.55 -2.41 5.88
C LEU A 571 28.47 -1.79 7.28
N ALA A 572 29.34 -2.25 8.18
CA ALA A 572 29.37 -1.77 9.56
C ALA A 572 29.64 -0.26 9.66
N ASP A 573 30.37 0.30 8.69
CA ASP A 573 30.82 1.69 8.67
C ASP A 573 30.15 2.50 7.54
N GLY A 574 29.05 3.17 7.90
CA GLY A 574 28.71 4.52 7.42
C GLY A 574 28.59 4.85 5.92
N VAL A 575 28.76 3.92 4.98
CA VAL A 575 28.67 4.21 3.54
C VAL A 575 27.80 3.13 2.88
N GLU A 576 26.63 3.53 2.37
CA GLU A 576 25.84 2.71 1.44
C GLU A 576 26.54 2.73 0.08
N GLU A 577 26.98 1.57 -0.40
CA GLU A 577 27.28 1.31 -1.83
C GLU A 577 26.25 0.34 -2.41
#